data_AF-A0A947VAA9-F1
#
_entry.id   AF-A0A947VAA9-F1
#
_cell.length_a   1.000
_cell.length_b   1.000
_cell.length_c   1.000
_cell.angle_alpha   90.00
_cell.angle_beta   90.00
_cell.angle_gamma   90.00
#
_symmetry.space_group_name_H-M   'P 1'
#
loop_
_entity.id
_entity.type
_entity.pdbx_description
1 polymer ?
#
loop_
_entity_poly.entity_id
_entity_poly.type
_entity_poly.pdbx_seq_one_letter_code
_entity_poly.pdbx_strand_id
1 'polypeptide(L)'
;MHPASLLVAALVMLRHPCTRSRITASLLLARAAQDTALSPAEREACLNLVDELEHDAPAAPIAQEETTQRHTPRRNAKSFNRAPAF
;
A
#
# COMPACT_ATOMS: atom_id res chain seq x y z
N MET A 1 -0.38 -25.01 -16.81
CA MET A 1 -1.26 -23.96 -16.24
C MET A 1 -1.83 -23.20 -17.43
N HIS A 2 -3.15 -23.10 -17.58
CA HIS A 2 -3.74 -22.41 -18.73
C HIS A 2 -3.81 -20.90 -18.43
N PRO A 3 -3.26 -20.02 -19.29
CA PRO A 3 -3.22 -18.57 -19.03
C PRO A 3 -4.62 -17.97 -18.93
N ALA A 4 -5.59 -18.51 -19.68
CA ALA A 4 -6.99 -18.12 -19.60
C ALA A 4 -7.60 -18.35 -18.21
N SER A 5 -7.26 -19.45 -17.54
CA SER A 5 -7.75 -19.75 -16.19
C SER A 5 -7.19 -18.77 -15.16
N LEU A 6 -5.93 -18.34 -15.33
CA LEU A 6 -5.28 -17.34 -14.47
C LEU A 6 -5.89 -15.94 -14.67
N LEU A 7 -6.16 -15.56 -15.93
CA LEU A 7 -6.84 -14.32 -16.28
C LEU A 7 -8.25 -14.25 -15.69
N VAL A 8 -9.05 -15.32 -15.85
CA VAL A 8 -10.40 -15.38 -15.29
C VAL A 8 -10.35 -15.30 -13.76
N ALA A 9 -9.42 -15.99 -13.11
CA ALA A 9 -9.25 -15.91 -11.66
C ALA A 9 -8.89 -14.48 -11.20
N ALA A 10 -7.93 -13.83 -11.87
CA ALA A 10 -7.55 -12.46 -11.56
C ALA A 10 -8.73 -11.48 -11.73
N LEU A 11 -9.46 -11.54 -12.84
CA LEU A 11 -10.62 -10.68 -13.11
C LEU A 11 -11.75 -10.89 -12.09
N VAL A 12 -12.01 -12.13 -11.69
CA VAL A 12 -13.00 -12.45 -10.64
C VAL A 12 -12.56 -11.87 -9.28
N MET A 13 -11.27 -11.93 -8.97
CA MET A 13 -10.68 -11.36 -7.76
C MET A 13 -10.76 -9.83 -7.72
N LEU A 14 -10.74 -9.15 -8.88
CA LEU A 14 -10.90 -7.70 -9.00
C LEU A 14 -12.36 -7.24 -8.87
N ARG A 15 -13.33 -8.08 -9.21
CA ARG A 15 -14.76 -7.77 -9.09
C ARG A 15 -15.20 -7.54 -7.64
N HIS A 16 -14.45 -8.06 -6.66
CA HIS A 16 -14.73 -7.89 -5.24
C HIS A 16 -13.50 -7.22 -4.58
N PRO A 17 -13.52 -5.88 -4.41
CA PRO A 17 -12.34 -5.12 -4.03
C PRO A 17 -11.96 -5.40 -2.58
N CYS A 18 -11.05 -6.35 -2.36
CA CYS A 18 -10.37 -6.57 -1.09
C CYS A 18 -8.87 -6.41 -1.32
N THR A 19 -8.16 -5.74 -0.42
CA THR A 19 -6.70 -5.46 -0.53
C THR A 19 -5.87 -6.74 -0.74
N ARG A 20 -6.18 -7.82 -0.01
CA ARG A 20 -5.55 -9.14 -0.20
C ARG A 20 -5.83 -9.77 -1.57
N SER A 21 -7.01 -9.49 -2.12
CA SER A 21 -7.43 -9.97 -3.44
C SER A 21 -6.60 -9.32 -4.55
N ARG A 22 -6.28 -8.02 -4.40
CA ARG A 22 -5.46 -7.26 -5.36
C ARG A 22 -4.04 -7.78 -5.48
N ILE A 23 -3.35 -8.02 -4.36
CA ILE A 23 -1.98 -8.57 -4.34
C ILE A 23 -1.93 -9.93 -5.06
N THR A 24 -2.95 -10.74 -4.85
CA THR A 24 -3.01 -12.07 -5.50
C THR A 24 -3.35 -11.92 -6.98
N ALA A 25 -4.24 -10.99 -7.35
CA ALA A 25 -4.58 -10.72 -8.74
C ALA A 25 -3.37 -10.18 -9.55
N SER A 26 -2.56 -9.29 -8.98
CA SER A 26 -1.35 -8.77 -9.65
C SER A 26 -0.33 -9.89 -9.91
N LEU A 27 -0.11 -10.77 -8.93
CA LEU A 27 0.73 -11.96 -9.09
C LEU A 27 0.23 -12.90 -10.21
N LEU A 28 -1.08 -13.12 -10.29
CA LEU A 28 -1.69 -13.95 -11.33
C LEU A 28 -1.54 -13.32 -12.72
N LEU A 29 -1.73 -12.01 -12.85
CA LEU A 29 -1.57 -11.25 -14.09
C LEU A 29 -0.10 -11.24 -14.57
N ALA A 30 0.85 -10.98 -13.67
CA ALA A 30 2.28 -11.03 -13.98
C ALA A 30 2.72 -12.42 -14.43
N ARG A 31 2.14 -13.48 -13.82
CA ARG A 31 2.41 -14.86 -14.21
C ARG A 31 1.79 -15.20 -15.56
N ALA A 32 0.58 -14.70 -15.84
CA ALA A 32 -0.06 -14.86 -17.14
C ALA A 32 0.79 -14.17 -18.23
N ALA A 33 1.29 -12.94 -18.00
CA ALA A 33 2.09 -12.17 -18.96
C ALA A 33 3.43 -12.82 -19.37
N GLN A 34 3.91 -13.82 -18.61
CA GLN A 34 5.11 -14.61 -18.91
C GLN A 34 4.80 -15.82 -19.81
N ASP A 35 3.53 -16.15 -20.02
CA ASP A 35 3.10 -17.28 -20.85
C ASP A 35 3.15 -16.91 -22.34
N THR A 36 3.79 -17.78 -23.14
CA THR A 36 3.94 -17.59 -24.60
C THR A 36 2.66 -17.87 -25.38
N ALA A 37 1.63 -18.43 -24.74
CA ALA A 37 0.34 -18.67 -25.36
C ALA A 37 -0.52 -17.40 -25.48
N LEU A 38 -0.16 -16.30 -24.79
CA LEU A 38 -0.77 -14.99 -24.97
C LEU A 38 -0.07 -14.22 -26.09
N SER A 39 -0.87 -13.52 -26.89
CA SER A 39 -0.35 -12.58 -27.88
C SER A 39 0.41 -11.43 -27.21
N PRO A 40 1.31 -10.74 -27.95
CA PRO A 40 2.04 -9.59 -27.42
C PRO A 40 1.12 -8.52 -26.82
N ALA A 41 -0.01 -8.25 -27.49
CA ALA A 41 -0.99 -7.27 -27.04
C ALA A 41 -1.69 -7.68 -25.72
N GLU A 42 -2.01 -8.97 -25.55
CA GLU A 42 -2.60 -9.48 -24.32
C GLU A 42 -1.62 -9.46 -23.15
N ARG A 43 -0.33 -9.74 -23.41
CA ARG A 43 0.73 -9.63 -22.40
C ARG A 43 0.88 -8.18 -21.93
N GLU A 44 0.85 -7.24 -22.86
CA GLU A 44 0.94 -5.80 -22.57
C GLU A 44 -0.27 -5.33 -21.75
N ALA A 45 -1.47 -5.78 -22.09
CA ALA A 45 -2.67 -5.53 -21.29
C ALA A 45 -2.57 -6.10 -19.86
N CYS A 46 -1.99 -7.30 -19.68
CA CYS A 46 -1.76 -7.88 -18.36
C CYS A 46 -0.80 -7.04 -17.52
N LEU A 47 0.28 -6.52 -18.12
CA LEU A 47 1.26 -5.67 -17.44
C LEU A 47 0.66 -4.32 -17.04
N ASN A 48 -0.12 -3.69 -17.92
CA ASN A 48 -0.82 -2.44 -17.59
C ASN A 48 -1.77 -2.62 -16.40
N LEU A 49 -2.52 -3.72 -16.34
CA LEU A 49 -3.40 -4.03 -15.21
C LEU A 49 -2.64 -4.23 -13.89
N VAL A 50 -1.42 -4.79 -13.95
CA VAL A 50 -0.54 -4.92 -12.77
C VAL A 50 -0.12 -3.53 -12.27
N ASP A 51 0.33 -2.66 -13.17
CA ASP A 51 0.71 -1.29 -12.82
C ASP A 51 -0.45 -0.50 -12.20
N GLU A 52 -1.65 -0.60 -12.77
CA GLU A 52 -2.87 0.03 -12.22
C GLU A 52 -3.19 -0.50 -10.81
N LEU A 53 -3.02 -1.80 -10.59
CA LEU A 53 -3.24 -2.43 -9.28
C LEU A 53 -2.24 -1.98 -8.21
N GLU A 54 -1.00 -1.74 -8.59
CA GLU A 54 0.05 -1.22 -7.71
C GLU A 54 -0.14 0.27 -7.41
N HIS A 55 -0.61 1.06 -8.39
CA HIS A 55 -0.88 2.49 -8.21
C HIS A 55 -2.15 2.77 -7.39
N ASP A 56 -3.19 1.97 -7.55
CA ASP A 56 -4.46 2.10 -6.80
C ASP A 56 -4.43 1.38 -5.44
N ALA A 57 -3.33 0.69 -5.11
CA ALA A 57 -3.11 0.24 -3.75
C ALA A 57 -2.99 1.51 -2.87
N PRO A 58 -3.85 1.68 -1.85
CA PRO A 58 -3.66 2.78 -0.92
C PRO A 58 -2.26 2.59 -0.35
N ALA A 59 -1.37 3.55 -0.63
CA ALA A 59 -0.06 3.62 -0.01
C ALA A 59 -0.32 3.32 1.46
N ALA A 60 0.16 2.15 1.93
CA ALA A 60 0.07 1.81 3.34
C ALA A 60 0.56 3.07 4.05
N PRO A 61 -0.22 3.66 4.98
CA PRO A 61 0.24 4.84 5.67
C PRO A 61 1.57 4.42 6.26
N ILE A 62 2.64 4.96 5.68
CA ILE A 62 3.99 4.83 6.19
C ILE A 62 3.78 5.29 7.62
N ALA A 63 3.87 4.34 8.55
CA ALA A 63 3.77 4.64 9.95
C ALA A 63 4.76 5.76 10.14
N GLN A 64 4.23 6.96 10.32
CA GLN A 64 4.99 8.10 10.75
C GLN A 64 5.60 7.57 12.05
N GLU A 65 6.89 7.26 12.02
CA GLU A 65 7.69 7.16 13.24
C GLU A 65 7.72 8.56 13.83
N GLU A 66 6.58 8.92 14.40
CA GLU A 66 6.40 9.91 15.42
C GLU A 66 6.98 9.31 16.71
N THR A 67 8.28 9.01 16.71
CA THR A 67 9.02 8.93 17.95
C THR A 67 9.31 10.37 18.37
N THR A 68 8.35 10.93 19.09
CA THR A 68 8.60 11.88 20.18
C THR A 68 9.43 13.11 19.78
N GLN A 69 8.79 14.02 19.06
CA GLN A 69 8.50 15.36 19.60
C GLN A 69 9.36 15.78 20.81
N ARG A 70 10.65 16.10 20.61
CA ARG A 70 11.42 16.95 21.55
C ARG A 70 11.00 18.42 21.39
N HIS A 71 9.73 18.68 21.66
CA HIS A 71 9.21 20.04 21.73
C HIS A 71 8.62 20.23 23.12
N THR A 72 9.49 20.46 24.10
CA THR A 72 9.15 21.18 25.32
C THR A 72 9.37 22.68 25.07
N PRO A 73 8.35 23.48 24.76
CA PRO A 73 8.40 24.89 25.09
C PRO A 73 7.87 25.08 26.51
N ARG A 74 8.38 26.10 27.20
CA ARG A 74 7.94 26.61 28.52
C ARG A 74 8.59 26.00 29.76
N ARG A 75 9.86 26.33 29.96
CA ARG A 75 10.26 26.89 31.27
C ARG A 75 10.00 28.39 31.24
N ASN A 76 8.75 28.75 31.56
CA ASN A 76 8.39 30.12 31.85
C ASN A 76 9.03 30.47 33.21
N ALA A 77 10.21 31.08 33.16
CA ALA A 77 10.86 31.66 34.32
C ALA A 77 9.98 32.83 34.80
N LYS A 78 9.08 32.55 35.72
CA LYS A 78 8.36 33.58 36.46
C LYS A 78 8.55 33.32 37.93
N SER A 79 9.54 34.03 38.47
CA SER A 79 9.75 34.28 39.89
C SER A 79 8.43 34.59 40.56
N PHE A 80 8.11 33.90 41.67
CA PHE A 80 7.27 34.49 42.70
C PHE A 80 7.73 33.99 44.07
N ASN A 81 8.14 34.97 44.87
CA ASN A 81 8.57 34.90 46.26
C ASN A 81 7.57 34.17 47.17
N ARG A 82 8.07 33.38 48.14
CA ARG A 82 7.59 33.43 49.54
C ARG A 82 8.46 32.59 50.51
N ALA A 83 9.28 33.28 51.32
CA ALA A 83 9.46 32.95 52.75
C ALA A 83 8.23 33.52 53.52
N PRO A 84 7.93 33.22 54.81
CA PRO A 84 8.77 32.61 55.87
C PRO A 84 8.03 31.63 56.83
N ALA A 85 8.70 31.31 57.95
CA ALA A 85 8.23 30.78 59.25
C ALA A 85 7.88 29.27 59.28
N PHE A 86 8.42 28.44 60.17
CA PHE A 86 8.61 28.62 61.63
C PHE A 86 9.98 28.15 62.13
#